data_AF-A0A6S6XT69-F1
#
_entry.id   AF-A0A6S6XT69-F1
#
_cell.length_a   1.000
_cell.length_b   1.000
_cell.length_c   1.000
_cell.angle_alpha   90.00
_cell.angle_beta   90.00
_cell.angle_gamma   90.00
#
_symmetry.space_group_name_H-M   'P 1'
#
loop_
_entity.id
_entity.type
_entity.pdbx_description
1 polymer ?
#
loop_
_entity_poly.entity_id
_entity_poly.type
_entity_poly.pdbx_seq_one_letter_code
_entity_poly.pdbx_strand_id
1 'polypeptide(L)'
;MLLVGFDKIDLHDTKHFNRMVHFFLYNYKFERVWKNPDTDLEKLKHYRAVLSPDFSMYVEMAPVLQLTNTFRHRWCGAYFASKGIRVIPTVSWGNENTFEFCFDGIEKGSTVAVSTYMVSEHDNRQDQKEFFLKGYNEMLRRIEPEKIICYNEPFPEMQGDIVFVDYDRSSWKYMDKNLYTPSKYAKYICGEEPLPLGSNLIIKSGSVVNENYQNYNSLIQTGTGSAYGGKWRPKEPEDERFFGELGEIKTTYKNGYRIDTKIGEDGRAVYERHYTDHGFPKYHTDPHDHLIYWDKNRGNPQMGPEINYPKEDYPDGAPIFKNYKGVVTLGTVVLSNSIEDNRFKTISDFKWCIHDGGEVQFVYHAKTYGIIHHNGKIIISEIYNEETEKTYNTVDELLEYKVDGNRLRDIITQAEIIDRTL
;
A
#
# COMPACT_ATOMS: atom_id res chain seq x y z
N MET A 1 -8.30 -12.12 -16.96
CA MET A 1 -7.12 -12.93 -17.36
C MET A 1 -6.24 -13.14 -16.13
N LEU A 2 -5.32 -14.12 -16.10
CA LEU A 2 -4.34 -14.25 -15.00
C LEU A 2 -2.91 -14.05 -15.49
N LEU A 3 -2.10 -13.43 -14.65
CA LEU A 3 -0.68 -13.16 -14.86
C LEU A 3 0.17 -13.95 -13.83
N VAL A 4 1.49 -13.80 -13.90
CA VAL A 4 2.45 -14.27 -12.89
C VAL A 4 3.48 -13.18 -12.59
N GLY A 5 3.78 -12.95 -11.31
CA GLY A 5 4.76 -11.94 -10.90
C GLY A 5 6.19 -12.36 -11.25
N PHE A 6 7.01 -11.44 -11.76
CA PHE A 6 8.43 -11.68 -12.05
C PHE A 6 9.26 -12.19 -10.85
N ASP A 7 8.82 -11.97 -9.60
CA ASP A 7 9.44 -12.54 -8.40
C ASP A 7 8.98 -13.98 -8.06
N LYS A 8 8.29 -14.64 -9.00
CA LYS A 8 7.79 -16.03 -8.90
C LYS A 8 8.11 -16.90 -10.13
N ILE A 9 8.76 -16.37 -11.17
CA ILE A 9 9.12 -17.15 -12.36
C ILE A 9 10.36 -18.02 -12.13
N ASP A 10 10.36 -19.23 -12.71
CA ASP A 10 11.46 -20.20 -12.60
C ASP A 10 11.73 -20.92 -13.94
N LEU A 11 12.92 -21.52 -14.10
CA LEU A 11 13.27 -22.35 -15.27
C LEU A 11 12.54 -23.69 -15.30
N HIS A 12 12.10 -24.19 -14.14
CA HIS A 12 11.49 -25.50 -13.95
C HIS A 12 10.01 -25.41 -13.56
N ASP A 13 9.38 -24.25 -13.75
CA ASP A 13 7.93 -24.15 -13.78
C ASP A 13 7.36 -25.06 -14.89
N THR A 14 6.17 -25.58 -14.67
CA THR A 14 5.44 -26.47 -15.58
C THR A 14 3.94 -26.18 -15.59
N LYS A 15 3.48 -25.24 -14.74
CA LYS A 15 2.07 -24.91 -14.50
C LYS A 15 1.68 -23.56 -15.09
N HIS A 16 2.59 -22.58 -15.12
CA HIS A 16 2.25 -21.18 -15.40
C HIS A 16 2.87 -20.60 -16.68
N PHE A 17 3.59 -21.38 -17.48
CA PHE A 17 4.12 -20.95 -18.79
C PHE A 17 3.04 -20.45 -19.77
N ASN A 18 1.77 -20.84 -19.58
CA ASN A 18 0.63 -20.30 -20.33
C ASN A 18 0.16 -18.90 -19.87
N ARG A 19 0.70 -18.36 -18.77
CA ARG A 19 0.44 -17.00 -18.27
C ARG A 19 1.46 -16.01 -18.83
N MET A 20 1.15 -14.73 -18.72
CA MET A 20 2.08 -13.65 -19.04
C MET A 20 2.75 -13.12 -17.76
N VAL A 21 4.01 -12.73 -17.85
CA VAL A 21 4.78 -12.21 -16.71
C VAL A 21 4.50 -10.71 -16.51
N HIS A 22 4.28 -10.26 -15.27
CA HIS A 22 4.10 -8.84 -14.94
C HIS A 22 5.15 -8.31 -13.97
N PHE A 23 5.36 -6.99 -14.05
CA PHE A 23 6.30 -6.22 -13.23
C PHE A 23 5.60 -5.20 -12.31
N PHE A 24 4.27 -5.25 -12.17
CA PHE A 24 3.52 -4.53 -11.12
C PHE A 24 3.89 -5.09 -9.73
N LEU A 25 5.08 -4.68 -9.27
CA LEU A 25 5.85 -5.21 -8.15
C LEU A 25 6.76 -4.09 -7.64
N TYR A 26 7.44 -4.31 -6.51
CA TYR A 26 8.47 -3.36 -6.06
C TYR A 26 9.70 -3.38 -6.98
N ASN A 27 10.20 -2.22 -7.42
CA ASN A 27 11.33 -2.09 -8.36
C ASN A 27 12.52 -2.97 -7.95
N TYR A 28 12.89 -3.02 -6.66
CA TYR A 28 14.01 -3.84 -6.18
C TYR A 28 13.89 -5.34 -6.53
N LYS A 29 12.66 -5.87 -6.70
CA LYS A 29 12.42 -7.28 -7.08
C LYS A 29 12.86 -7.57 -8.52
N PHE A 30 12.84 -6.55 -9.39
CA PHE A 30 13.15 -6.68 -10.82
C PHE A 30 14.28 -5.78 -11.32
N GLU A 31 14.86 -4.92 -10.48
CA GLU A 31 16.02 -4.07 -10.76
C GLU A 31 17.19 -4.79 -11.46
N ARG A 32 17.31 -6.11 -11.24
CA ARG A 32 18.26 -6.98 -11.95
C ARG A 32 18.07 -7.04 -13.47
N VAL A 33 16.87 -6.84 -14.01
CA VAL A 33 16.64 -6.84 -15.47
C VAL A 33 17.16 -5.57 -16.16
N TRP A 34 17.36 -4.49 -15.40
CA TRP A 34 18.07 -3.31 -15.85
C TRP A 34 19.58 -3.49 -15.71
N LYS A 35 20.04 -4.02 -14.57
CA LYS A 35 21.48 -4.14 -14.24
C LYS A 35 22.21 -5.30 -14.95
N ASN A 36 21.53 -6.42 -15.19
CA ASN A 36 22.06 -7.62 -15.82
C ASN A 36 20.97 -8.23 -16.72
N PRO A 37 20.68 -7.64 -17.89
CA PRO A 37 19.45 -7.89 -18.64
C PRO A 37 19.33 -9.31 -19.21
N ASP A 38 20.44 -10.04 -19.38
CA ASP A 38 20.43 -11.42 -19.86
C ASP A 38 20.03 -12.46 -18.79
N THR A 39 20.14 -12.14 -17.49
CA THR A 39 20.03 -13.10 -16.37
C THR A 39 18.72 -13.89 -16.33
N ASP A 40 17.61 -13.27 -16.74
CA ASP A 40 16.28 -13.88 -16.69
C ASP A 40 15.71 -14.23 -18.08
N LEU A 41 16.45 -14.02 -19.18
CA LEU A 41 15.91 -14.19 -20.54
C LEU A 41 15.37 -15.60 -20.81
N GLU A 42 16.12 -16.64 -20.46
CA GLU A 42 15.67 -18.02 -20.74
C GLU A 42 14.40 -18.36 -19.95
N LYS A 43 14.26 -17.88 -18.70
CA LYS A 43 13.00 -17.98 -17.95
C LYS A 43 11.87 -17.25 -18.68
N LEU A 44 12.09 -15.99 -19.04
CA LEU A 44 11.09 -15.15 -19.70
C LEU A 44 10.60 -15.72 -21.04
N LYS A 45 11.46 -16.41 -21.81
CA LYS A 45 11.10 -17.07 -23.07
C LYS A 45 10.10 -18.23 -22.91
N HIS A 46 10.05 -18.89 -21.75
CA HIS A 46 9.10 -19.97 -21.51
C HIS A 46 7.67 -19.46 -21.23
N TYR A 47 7.51 -18.21 -20.80
CA TYR A 47 6.20 -17.62 -20.52
C TYR A 47 5.57 -16.98 -21.76
N ARG A 48 4.25 -16.86 -21.74
CA ARG A 48 3.45 -16.66 -22.95
C ARG A 48 3.58 -15.27 -23.58
N ALA A 49 3.76 -14.27 -22.72
CA ALA A 49 4.17 -12.91 -23.04
C ALA A 49 4.76 -12.27 -21.77
N VAL A 50 5.36 -11.10 -21.91
CA VAL A 50 6.02 -10.38 -20.82
C VAL A 50 5.59 -8.92 -20.92
N LEU A 51 4.96 -8.38 -19.85
CA LEU A 51 4.73 -6.94 -19.77
C LEU A 51 6.09 -6.23 -19.61
N SER A 52 6.30 -5.04 -20.15
CA SER A 52 7.59 -4.33 -19.93
C SER A 52 7.76 -3.97 -18.44
N PRO A 53 8.99 -3.94 -17.90
CA PRO A 53 9.24 -3.53 -16.52
C PRO A 53 8.68 -2.14 -16.20
N ASP A 54 7.97 -2.03 -15.07
CA ASP A 54 7.23 -0.83 -14.64
C ASP A 54 7.96 -0.11 -13.50
N PHE A 55 9.13 0.44 -13.80
CA PHE A 55 9.91 1.23 -12.85
C PHE A 55 9.12 2.47 -12.39
N SER A 56 8.76 2.55 -11.12
CA SER A 56 7.78 3.50 -10.59
C SER A 56 7.94 4.95 -11.09
N MET A 57 6.81 5.62 -11.34
CA MET A 57 6.74 7.03 -11.70
C MET A 57 5.80 7.74 -10.74
N TYR A 58 6.36 8.39 -9.70
CA TYR A 58 5.56 9.15 -8.76
C TYR A 58 5.50 10.64 -9.08
N VAL A 59 4.40 11.27 -8.65
CA VAL A 59 4.18 12.72 -8.70
C VAL A 59 5.32 13.50 -8.04
N GLU A 60 5.86 13.01 -6.93
CA GLU A 60 6.91 13.67 -6.14
C GLU A 60 8.34 13.33 -6.58
N MET A 61 8.52 12.49 -7.60
CA MET A 61 9.84 12.28 -8.20
C MET A 61 10.29 13.53 -8.96
N ALA A 62 11.58 13.88 -8.85
CA ALA A 62 12.16 14.90 -9.72
C ALA A 62 12.01 14.50 -11.20
N PRO A 63 11.70 15.43 -12.14
CA PRO A 63 11.39 15.07 -13.53
C PRO A 63 12.45 14.25 -14.27
N VAL A 64 13.74 14.45 -13.94
CA VAL A 64 14.85 13.64 -14.48
C VAL A 64 14.69 12.15 -14.15
N LEU A 65 14.16 11.82 -12.97
CA LEU A 65 13.93 10.45 -12.51
C LEU A 65 12.69 9.84 -13.19
N GLN A 66 11.64 10.63 -13.36
CA GLN A 66 10.43 10.24 -14.13
C GLN A 66 10.83 9.87 -15.56
N LEU A 67 11.61 10.73 -16.23
CA LEU A 67 12.15 10.51 -17.59
C LEU A 67 13.10 9.30 -17.65
N THR A 68 14.05 9.18 -16.71
CA THR A 68 14.95 8.02 -16.63
C THR A 68 14.18 6.71 -16.43
N ASN A 69 13.14 6.69 -15.60
CA ASN A 69 12.33 5.49 -15.43
C ASN A 69 11.53 5.17 -16.69
N THR A 70 10.85 6.13 -17.34
CA THR A 70 10.22 5.89 -18.66
C THR A 70 11.22 5.26 -19.65
N PHE A 71 12.42 5.83 -19.78
CA PHE A 71 13.47 5.26 -20.65
C PHE A 71 13.79 3.79 -20.30
N ARG A 72 13.92 3.46 -19.01
CA ARG A 72 14.20 2.08 -18.55
C ARG A 72 13.05 1.11 -18.85
N HIS A 73 11.78 1.54 -18.85
CA HIS A 73 10.65 0.70 -19.29
C HIS A 73 10.80 0.31 -20.75
N ARG A 74 10.98 1.34 -21.61
CA ARG A 74 11.06 1.19 -23.07
C ARG A 74 12.31 0.38 -23.45
N TRP A 75 13.45 0.65 -22.82
CA TRP A 75 14.70 -0.08 -23.06
C TRP A 75 14.60 -1.56 -22.67
N CYS A 76 14.10 -1.89 -21.46
CA CYS A 76 13.97 -3.30 -21.06
C CYS A 76 12.96 -4.05 -21.95
N GLY A 77 11.82 -3.41 -22.28
CA GLY A 77 10.83 -3.98 -23.20
C GLY A 77 11.40 -4.23 -24.60
N ALA A 78 12.09 -3.23 -25.17
CA ALA A 78 12.82 -3.33 -26.43
C ALA A 78 13.86 -4.46 -26.41
N TYR A 79 14.64 -4.57 -25.33
CA TYR A 79 15.66 -5.60 -25.18
C TYR A 79 15.05 -7.00 -25.19
N PHE A 80 14.03 -7.25 -24.38
CA PHE A 80 13.31 -8.53 -24.37
C PHE A 80 12.73 -8.87 -25.75
N ALA A 81 12.12 -7.89 -26.43
CA ALA A 81 11.58 -8.06 -27.77
C ALA A 81 12.66 -8.39 -28.82
N SER A 82 13.87 -7.82 -28.70
CA SER A 82 15.03 -8.15 -29.55
C SER A 82 15.54 -9.58 -29.37
N LYS A 83 15.24 -10.21 -28.22
CA LYS A 83 15.60 -11.60 -27.88
C LYS A 83 14.48 -12.60 -28.22
N GLY A 84 13.45 -12.17 -28.96
CA GLY A 84 12.34 -13.01 -29.42
C GLY A 84 11.20 -13.20 -28.40
N ILE A 85 11.23 -12.50 -27.27
CA ILE A 85 10.16 -12.54 -26.26
C ILE A 85 8.97 -11.70 -26.75
N ARG A 86 7.74 -12.19 -26.62
CA ARG A 86 6.54 -11.39 -26.90
C ARG A 86 6.35 -10.37 -25.78
N VAL A 87 6.57 -9.10 -26.08
CA VAL A 87 6.46 -8.00 -25.10
C VAL A 87 5.19 -7.19 -25.30
N ILE A 88 4.56 -6.79 -24.20
CA ILE A 88 3.46 -5.81 -24.16
C ILE A 88 3.94 -4.59 -23.37
N PRO A 89 3.94 -3.37 -23.93
CA PRO A 89 4.38 -2.18 -23.21
C PRO A 89 3.47 -1.85 -22.02
N THR A 90 4.08 -1.72 -20.84
CA THR A 90 3.45 -1.13 -19.66
C THR A 90 3.53 0.40 -19.73
N VAL A 91 2.45 1.07 -19.32
CA VAL A 91 2.32 2.52 -19.35
C VAL A 91 2.02 3.04 -17.95
N SER A 92 2.80 4.03 -17.54
CA SER A 92 2.63 4.81 -16.33
C SER A 92 3.04 6.26 -16.62
N TRP A 93 2.62 7.16 -15.74
CA TRP A 93 2.80 8.60 -15.87
C TRP A 93 3.00 9.20 -14.47
N GLY A 94 3.52 10.43 -14.43
CA GLY A 94 3.37 11.33 -13.29
C GLY A 94 2.24 12.33 -13.59
N ASN A 95 2.37 13.57 -13.11
CA ASN A 95 1.45 14.65 -13.48
C ASN A 95 1.56 15.00 -14.98
N GLU A 96 0.72 15.93 -15.42
CA GLU A 96 0.59 16.39 -16.80
C GLU A 96 1.93 16.85 -17.42
N ASN A 97 2.90 17.27 -16.60
CA ASN A 97 4.27 17.60 -17.02
C ASN A 97 5.06 16.40 -17.57
N THR A 98 4.66 15.17 -17.25
CA THR A 98 5.30 13.94 -17.77
C THR A 98 4.74 13.53 -19.13
N PHE A 99 3.57 14.05 -19.51
CA PHE A 99 2.88 13.65 -20.73
C PHE A 99 3.65 14.02 -21.99
N GLU A 100 4.61 14.94 -21.90
CA GLU A 100 5.56 15.23 -22.98
C GLU A 100 6.25 13.94 -23.48
N PHE A 101 6.70 13.08 -22.57
CA PHE A 101 7.57 11.92 -22.86
C PHE A 101 7.02 10.55 -22.43
N CYS A 102 6.10 10.44 -21.45
CA CYS A 102 5.80 9.15 -20.82
C CYS A 102 5.10 8.13 -21.76
N PHE A 103 4.45 8.62 -22.83
CA PHE A 103 3.80 7.80 -23.85
C PHE A 103 4.69 7.47 -25.04
N ASP A 104 5.87 8.07 -25.12
CA ASP A 104 6.76 7.93 -26.27
C ASP A 104 7.48 6.56 -26.26
N GLY A 105 7.93 6.13 -27.44
CA GLY A 105 8.51 4.80 -27.65
C GLY A 105 7.49 3.65 -27.66
N ILE A 106 6.18 3.96 -27.72
CA ILE A 106 5.11 2.99 -27.96
C ILE A 106 4.50 3.24 -29.34
N GLU A 107 4.31 2.18 -30.13
CA GLU A 107 3.71 2.26 -31.47
C GLU A 107 2.19 2.47 -31.38
N LYS A 108 1.60 3.29 -32.27
CA LYS A 108 0.15 3.49 -32.29
C LYS A 108 -0.61 2.19 -32.56
N GLY A 109 -1.77 2.02 -31.93
CA GLY A 109 -2.56 0.79 -31.99
C GLY A 109 -2.06 -0.35 -31.08
N SER A 110 -0.89 -0.21 -30.44
CA SER A 110 -0.35 -1.25 -29.54
C SER A 110 -1.36 -1.70 -28.49
N THR A 111 -1.37 -3.01 -28.21
CA THR A 111 -1.89 -3.47 -26.92
C THR A 111 -0.99 -2.93 -25.81
N VAL A 112 -1.56 -2.31 -24.79
CA VAL A 112 -0.83 -1.74 -23.63
C VAL A 112 -1.26 -2.41 -22.33
N ALA A 113 -0.46 -2.24 -21.28
CA ALA A 113 -0.83 -2.61 -19.92
C ALA A 113 -0.74 -1.42 -18.95
N VAL A 114 -1.69 -1.34 -18.02
CA VAL A 114 -1.76 -0.35 -16.93
C VAL A 114 -2.15 -1.04 -15.62
N SER A 115 -1.89 -0.40 -14.48
CA SER A 115 -2.40 -0.86 -13.19
C SER A 115 -3.14 0.23 -12.45
N THR A 116 -4.35 -0.09 -11.97
CA THR A 116 -5.09 0.77 -11.04
C THR A 116 -4.70 0.52 -9.58
N TYR A 117 -4.01 -0.56 -9.24
CA TYR A 117 -3.80 -1.00 -7.85
C TYR A 117 -3.31 0.09 -6.89
N MET A 118 -2.26 0.83 -7.28
CA MET A 118 -1.67 1.90 -6.44
C MET A 118 -2.48 3.20 -6.39
N VAL A 119 -3.45 3.35 -7.29
CA VAL A 119 -4.33 4.53 -7.42
C VAL A 119 -5.79 4.24 -7.04
N SER A 120 -6.18 2.97 -6.85
CA SER A 120 -7.43 2.58 -6.23
C SER A 120 -7.43 2.88 -4.73
N GLU A 121 -8.61 2.97 -4.13
CA GLU A 121 -8.77 3.02 -2.67
C GLU A 121 -8.23 1.72 -2.03
N HIS A 122 -7.36 1.84 -1.03
CA HIS A 122 -6.86 0.72 -0.22
C HIS A 122 -6.18 1.22 1.07
N ASP A 123 -6.16 0.39 2.13
CA ASP A 123 -5.48 0.67 3.41
C ASP A 123 -5.74 2.08 3.98
N ASN A 124 -7.02 2.40 4.21
CA ASN A 124 -7.56 3.71 4.65
C ASN A 124 -7.17 4.93 3.76
N ARG A 125 -6.57 4.72 2.58
CA ARG A 125 -6.22 5.78 1.62
C ARG A 125 -7.29 5.86 0.54
N GLN A 126 -7.75 7.08 0.25
CA GLN A 126 -8.66 7.37 -0.86
C GLN A 126 -8.04 7.00 -2.22
N ASP A 127 -8.87 6.95 -3.26
CA ASP A 127 -8.37 6.79 -4.63
C ASP A 127 -7.61 8.03 -5.15
N GLN A 128 -6.88 7.83 -6.24
CA GLN A 128 -6.17 8.85 -7.02
C GLN A 128 -6.76 8.91 -8.44
N LYS A 129 -8.08 8.71 -8.56
CA LYS A 129 -8.78 8.49 -9.83
C LYS A 129 -8.66 9.67 -10.80
N GLU A 130 -8.77 10.91 -10.34
CA GLU A 130 -8.63 12.09 -11.22
C GLU A 130 -7.23 12.12 -11.88
N PHE A 131 -6.19 11.92 -11.07
CA PHE A 131 -4.80 11.81 -11.53
C PHE A 131 -4.64 10.67 -12.56
N PHE A 132 -5.18 9.50 -12.27
CA PHE A 132 -5.08 8.35 -13.17
C PHE A 132 -5.82 8.60 -14.48
N LEU A 133 -7.08 9.06 -14.42
CA LEU A 133 -7.90 9.28 -15.61
C LEU A 133 -7.32 10.36 -16.54
N LYS A 134 -6.63 11.38 -16.02
CA LYS A 134 -5.93 12.38 -16.86
C LYS A 134 -4.87 11.74 -17.76
N GLY A 135 -3.93 10.99 -17.17
CA GLY A 135 -2.88 10.31 -17.93
C GLY A 135 -3.41 9.15 -18.78
N TYR A 136 -4.46 8.46 -18.31
CA TYR A 136 -5.15 7.43 -19.08
C TYR A 136 -5.82 8.00 -20.34
N ASN A 137 -6.46 9.17 -20.25
CA ASN A 137 -7.09 9.80 -21.40
C ASN A 137 -6.05 10.37 -22.40
N GLU A 138 -4.91 10.87 -21.94
CA GLU A 138 -3.79 11.24 -22.82
C GLU A 138 -3.13 10.00 -23.45
N MET A 139 -3.03 8.88 -22.72
CA MET A 139 -2.60 7.58 -23.26
C MET A 139 -3.49 7.13 -24.41
N LEU A 140 -4.82 7.17 -24.22
CA LEU A 140 -5.80 6.88 -25.28
C LEU A 140 -5.58 7.80 -26.50
N ARG A 141 -5.40 9.10 -26.27
CA ARG A 141 -5.24 10.10 -27.34
C ARG A 141 -3.92 9.99 -28.11
N ARG A 142 -2.82 9.58 -27.46
CA ARG A 142 -1.49 9.45 -28.10
C ARG A 142 -1.25 8.09 -28.73
N ILE A 143 -1.57 7.01 -28.01
CA ILE A 143 -1.25 5.64 -28.41
C ILE A 143 -2.38 5.02 -29.24
N GLU A 144 -3.62 5.47 -29.08
CA GLU A 144 -4.81 4.89 -29.73
C GLU A 144 -4.85 3.34 -29.57
N PRO A 145 -4.67 2.80 -28.34
CA PRO A 145 -4.39 1.38 -28.14
C PRO A 145 -5.59 0.50 -28.48
N GLU A 146 -5.39 -0.56 -29.28
CA GLU A 146 -6.47 -1.48 -29.65
C GLU A 146 -6.99 -2.28 -28.44
N LYS A 147 -6.12 -2.55 -27.45
CA LYS A 147 -6.47 -3.26 -26.20
C LYS A 147 -5.66 -2.76 -25.01
N ILE A 148 -6.29 -2.79 -23.83
CA ILE A 148 -5.74 -2.25 -22.59
C ILE A 148 -5.85 -3.33 -21.49
N ILE A 149 -4.74 -3.93 -21.11
CA ILE A 149 -4.69 -4.86 -19.97
C ILE A 149 -4.70 -4.04 -18.68
N CYS A 150 -5.79 -4.10 -17.92
CA CYS A 150 -5.89 -3.43 -16.63
C CYS A 150 -5.62 -4.42 -15.50
N TYR A 151 -4.55 -4.18 -14.73
CA TYR A 151 -4.19 -4.95 -13.54
C TYR A 151 -4.78 -4.28 -12.29
N ASN A 152 -5.60 -5.02 -11.54
CA ASN A 152 -6.61 -4.54 -10.59
C ASN A 152 -7.86 -3.95 -11.26
N GLU A 153 -8.91 -3.73 -10.47
CA GLU A 153 -10.25 -3.31 -10.92
C GLU A 153 -10.20 -1.99 -11.71
N PRO A 154 -10.79 -1.90 -12.92
CA PRO A 154 -10.87 -0.65 -13.66
C PRO A 154 -11.79 0.36 -12.97
N PHE A 155 -11.48 1.65 -13.06
CA PHE A 155 -12.45 2.69 -12.70
C PHE A 155 -13.61 2.70 -13.72
N PRO A 156 -14.88 2.93 -13.31
CA PRO A 156 -16.03 2.96 -14.21
C PRO A 156 -15.91 3.94 -15.39
N GLU A 157 -15.11 4.99 -15.24
CA GLU A 157 -14.86 6.02 -16.25
C GLU A 157 -13.78 5.65 -17.28
N MET A 158 -13.10 4.50 -17.14
CA MET A 158 -12.06 4.06 -18.09
C MET A 158 -12.69 3.59 -19.41
N GLN A 159 -12.29 4.24 -20.50
CA GLN A 159 -12.76 3.95 -21.87
C GLN A 159 -11.79 3.00 -22.61
N GLY A 160 -12.26 2.32 -23.65
CA GLY A 160 -11.47 1.42 -24.51
C GLY A 160 -11.80 -0.08 -24.36
N ASP A 161 -11.09 -0.94 -25.10
CA ASP A 161 -11.22 -2.41 -25.01
C ASP A 161 -10.36 -2.93 -23.85
N ILE A 162 -10.94 -2.90 -22.64
CA ILE A 162 -10.25 -3.21 -21.39
C ILE A 162 -10.31 -4.71 -21.10
N VAL A 163 -9.12 -5.33 -21.00
CA VAL A 163 -8.93 -6.72 -20.57
C VAL A 163 -8.58 -6.73 -19.08
N PHE A 164 -9.59 -6.87 -18.23
CA PHE A 164 -9.41 -6.95 -16.78
C PHE A 164 -8.58 -8.17 -16.33
N VAL A 165 -7.66 -7.89 -15.40
CA VAL A 165 -6.87 -8.85 -14.62
C VAL A 165 -7.09 -8.60 -13.13
N ASP A 166 -7.81 -9.53 -12.51
CA ASP A 166 -7.99 -9.64 -11.07
C ASP A 166 -6.62 -9.72 -10.36
N TYR A 167 -6.38 -8.76 -9.45
CA TYR A 167 -5.14 -8.64 -8.69
C TYR A 167 -4.92 -9.84 -7.77
N ASP A 168 -5.90 -10.15 -6.92
CA ASP A 168 -5.76 -11.17 -5.88
C ASP A 168 -5.60 -12.56 -6.49
N ARG A 169 -6.36 -12.91 -7.53
CA ARG A 169 -6.20 -14.20 -8.25
C ARG A 169 -4.90 -14.29 -9.02
N SER A 170 -4.30 -13.16 -9.42
CA SER A 170 -2.97 -13.11 -10.04
C SER A 170 -1.84 -13.06 -8.99
N SER A 171 -2.17 -12.87 -7.70
CA SER A 171 -1.19 -12.85 -6.62
C SER A 171 -0.66 -14.25 -6.28
N TRP A 172 0.51 -14.29 -5.64
CA TRP A 172 1.15 -15.53 -5.20
C TRP A 172 0.26 -16.37 -4.27
N LYS A 173 -0.69 -15.77 -3.52
CA LYS A 173 -1.62 -16.46 -2.60
C LYS A 173 -2.58 -17.43 -3.32
N TYR A 174 -2.83 -17.22 -4.61
CA TYR A 174 -3.77 -17.99 -5.42
C TYR A 174 -3.14 -18.64 -6.66
N MET A 175 -1.81 -18.54 -6.83
CA MET A 175 -1.08 -18.99 -8.01
C MET A 175 -1.40 -20.43 -8.42
N ASP A 176 -1.33 -21.38 -7.48
CA ASP A 176 -1.62 -22.80 -7.68
C ASP A 176 -3.12 -23.19 -7.69
N LYS A 177 -4.04 -22.25 -7.41
CA LYS A 177 -5.48 -22.57 -7.29
C LYS A 177 -6.15 -22.58 -8.67
N ASN A 178 -6.16 -23.75 -9.31
CA ASN A 178 -6.75 -24.00 -10.63
C ASN A 178 -8.29 -23.82 -10.68
N LEU A 179 -8.73 -22.55 -10.72
CA LEU A 179 -10.11 -22.12 -11.00
C LEU A 179 -10.15 -21.09 -12.15
N TYR A 180 -9.16 -21.13 -13.05
CA TYR A 180 -9.02 -20.15 -14.13
C TYR A 180 -9.72 -20.59 -15.41
N THR A 181 -10.85 -19.95 -15.71
CA THR A 181 -11.40 -19.89 -17.07
C THR A 181 -10.74 -18.73 -17.82
N PRO A 182 -10.02 -18.97 -18.93
CA PRO A 182 -9.37 -17.90 -19.69
C PRO A 182 -10.36 -16.89 -20.28
N SER A 183 -9.89 -15.65 -20.48
CA SER A 183 -10.62 -14.70 -21.34
C SER A 183 -10.71 -15.26 -22.76
N LYS A 184 -11.86 -15.07 -23.42
CA LYS A 184 -12.07 -15.48 -24.83
C LYS A 184 -11.04 -14.89 -25.81
N TYR A 185 -10.37 -13.80 -25.41
CA TYR A 185 -9.30 -13.16 -26.18
C TYR A 185 -7.88 -13.64 -25.84
N ALA A 186 -7.69 -14.35 -24.72
CA ALA A 186 -6.37 -14.75 -24.23
C ALA A 186 -5.59 -15.51 -25.31
N LYS A 187 -6.23 -16.51 -25.94
CA LYS A 187 -5.65 -17.31 -27.04
C LYS A 187 -5.11 -16.49 -28.22
N TYR A 188 -5.63 -15.30 -28.51
CA TYR A 188 -5.09 -14.44 -29.58
C TYR A 188 -3.91 -13.59 -29.09
N ILE A 189 -4.05 -12.95 -27.92
CA ILE A 189 -2.99 -12.11 -27.32
C ILE A 189 -1.75 -12.97 -26.99
N CYS A 190 -1.98 -14.18 -26.49
CA CYS A 190 -0.98 -15.22 -26.27
C CYS A 190 -0.41 -15.79 -27.59
N GLY A 191 -1.21 -15.87 -28.66
CA GLY A 191 -0.85 -16.51 -29.92
C GLY A 191 -0.92 -18.05 -29.86
N GLU A 192 -2.01 -18.60 -29.33
CA GLU A 192 -2.46 -19.99 -29.55
C GLU A 192 -3.16 -20.10 -30.91
N GLU A 193 -3.93 -19.07 -31.28
CA GLU A 193 -4.63 -18.97 -32.55
C GLU A 193 -4.17 -17.71 -33.32
N PRO A 194 -4.21 -17.74 -34.67
CA PRO A 194 -4.07 -16.53 -35.46
C PRO A 194 -5.21 -15.54 -35.14
N LEU A 195 -4.96 -14.27 -35.41
CA LEU A 195 -5.95 -13.22 -35.18
C LEU A 195 -7.16 -13.37 -36.13
N PRO A 196 -8.39 -13.03 -35.68
CA PRO A 196 -9.58 -13.10 -36.53
C PRO A 196 -9.43 -12.27 -37.81
N LEU A 197 -9.90 -12.81 -38.94
CA LEU A 197 -9.76 -12.14 -40.24
C LEU A 197 -10.49 -10.77 -40.23
N GLY A 198 -9.73 -9.68 -40.35
CA GLY A 198 -10.24 -8.30 -40.20
C GLY A 198 -9.89 -7.60 -38.89
N SER A 199 -9.12 -8.23 -37.99
CA SER A 199 -8.51 -7.54 -36.82
C SER A 199 -7.38 -6.59 -37.25
N ASN A 200 -7.17 -5.51 -36.50
CA ASN A 200 -6.11 -4.53 -36.76
C ASN A 200 -4.89 -4.68 -35.82
N LEU A 201 -4.76 -5.83 -35.13
CA LEU A 201 -3.79 -6.03 -34.05
C LEU A 201 -2.35 -6.18 -34.57
N ILE A 202 -1.51 -5.17 -34.28
CA ILE A 202 -0.09 -5.11 -34.67
C ILE A 202 0.82 -5.56 -33.50
N ILE A 203 1.85 -6.36 -33.81
CA ILE A 203 2.88 -6.81 -32.86
C ILE A 203 4.25 -6.79 -33.57
N LYS A 204 5.14 -5.84 -33.24
CA LYS A 204 6.51 -5.71 -33.78
C LYS A 204 7.52 -5.19 -32.73
N SER A 205 8.81 -5.13 -33.10
CA SER A 205 9.93 -5.05 -32.13
C SER A 205 11.15 -4.23 -32.58
N GLY A 206 11.85 -3.66 -31.59
CA GLY A 206 13.08 -2.84 -31.66
C GLY A 206 13.23 -2.03 -30.36
N SER A 207 14.36 -1.42 -29.98
CA SER A 207 15.73 -1.42 -30.54
C SER A 207 16.79 -1.34 -29.40
N VAL A 208 17.69 -0.34 -29.41
CA VAL A 208 18.82 -0.07 -28.47
C VAL A 208 19.14 1.44 -28.52
N VAL A 209 19.88 2.12 -27.64
CA VAL A 209 20.93 1.82 -26.62
C VAL A 209 20.79 2.87 -25.45
N ASN A 210 21.57 3.00 -24.35
CA ASN A 210 22.68 2.30 -23.67
C ASN A 210 22.52 2.47 -22.12
N GLU A 211 23.53 2.94 -21.35
CA GLU A 211 23.68 2.77 -19.90
C GLU A 211 24.08 4.06 -19.15
N ASN A 212 23.57 4.26 -17.91
CA ASN A 212 24.38 4.40 -16.67
C ASN A 212 23.54 4.67 -15.39
N TYR A 213 24.25 4.73 -14.24
CA TYR A 213 23.82 5.08 -12.86
C TYR A 213 23.19 3.98 -11.98
N GLN A 214 23.56 3.99 -10.68
CA GLN A 214 23.39 2.86 -9.75
C GLN A 214 22.59 3.14 -8.45
N ASN A 215 22.37 4.41 -8.06
CA ASN A 215 21.95 4.78 -6.70
C ASN A 215 20.48 5.25 -6.61
N TYR A 216 19.51 4.32 -6.60
CA TYR A 216 18.07 4.67 -6.65
C TYR A 216 17.13 3.86 -5.72
N ASN A 217 17.63 3.36 -4.58
CA ASN A 217 17.00 2.21 -3.89
C ASN A 217 16.36 2.49 -2.50
N SER A 218 16.03 3.73 -2.15
CA SER A 218 15.60 4.12 -0.78
C SER A 218 14.16 4.63 -0.62
N LEU A 219 13.36 4.69 -1.68
CA LEU A 219 11.93 5.04 -1.61
C LEU A 219 11.06 3.83 -1.99
N ILE A 220 9.86 3.75 -1.39
CA ILE A 220 8.80 2.81 -1.76
C ILE A 220 8.56 2.94 -3.26
N GLN A 221 8.54 1.82 -3.99
CA GLN A 221 8.68 1.81 -5.45
C GLN A 221 7.83 0.72 -6.12
N THR A 222 6.51 0.90 -6.10
CA THR A 222 5.48 0.23 -6.92
C THR A 222 4.69 1.26 -7.75
N GLY A 223 4.68 1.12 -9.09
CA GLY A 223 3.68 1.74 -9.97
C GLY A 223 3.66 3.28 -10.09
N THR A 224 2.45 3.83 -10.20
CA THR A 224 2.15 5.25 -10.48
C THR A 224 1.25 5.88 -9.39
N GLY A 225 1.17 7.20 -9.34
CA GLY A 225 0.44 7.98 -8.33
C GLY A 225 1.36 8.85 -7.49
N SER A 226 0.91 9.24 -6.30
CA SER A 226 1.78 9.70 -5.22
C SER A 226 2.62 8.55 -4.66
N ALA A 227 3.88 8.84 -4.30
CA ALA A 227 4.75 7.92 -3.56
C ALA A 227 4.19 7.53 -2.18
N TYR A 228 3.23 8.31 -1.67
CA TYR A 228 2.56 8.12 -0.38
C TYR A 228 1.18 7.44 -0.53
N GLY A 229 0.70 7.24 -1.76
CA GLY A 229 -0.67 6.86 -2.07
C GLY A 229 -1.65 8.04 -1.99
N GLY A 230 -2.95 7.76 -2.09
CA GLY A 230 -3.99 8.78 -1.83
C GLY A 230 -3.97 9.25 -0.37
N LYS A 231 -4.62 10.39 -0.10
CA LYS A 231 -4.79 10.88 1.28
C LYS A 231 -5.54 9.87 2.14
N TRP A 232 -5.18 9.78 3.41
CA TRP A 232 -5.91 8.99 4.40
C TRP A 232 -7.32 9.58 4.63
N ARG A 233 -8.27 8.70 4.94
CA ARG A 233 -9.63 9.03 5.34
C ARG A 233 -10.16 8.04 6.39
N PRO A 234 -11.21 8.39 7.13
CA PRO A 234 -11.97 7.43 7.92
C PRO A 234 -12.48 6.25 7.09
N LYS A 235 -12.56 5.08 7.72
CA LYS A 235 -13.10 3.86 7.13
C LYS A 235 -13.84 3.01 8.15
N GLU A 236 -13.26 2.80 9.33
CA GLU A 236 -13.91 2.06 10.41
C GLU A 236 -14.64 3.05 11.35
N PRO A 237 -15.69 2.64 12.10
CA PRO A 237 -16.54 3.58 12.85
C PRO A 237 -15.79 4.45 13.88
N GLU A 238 -14.69 3.95 14.43
CA GLU A 238 -13.88 4.66 15.41
C GLU A 238 -12.94 5.72 14.79
N ASP A 239 -12.71 5.69 13.48
CA ASP A 239 -11.91 6.72 12.78
C ASP A 239 -12.60 8.09 12.78
N GLU A 240 -13.95 8.09 12.82
CA GLU A 240 -14.77 9.31 12.84
C GLU A 240 -14.54 10.18 14.09
N ARG A 241 -13.86 9.68 15.13
CA ARG A 241 -13.45 10.49 16.28
C ARG A 241 -12.41 11.55 15.90
N PHE A 242 -11.65 11.36 14.83
CA PHE A 242 -10.58 12.27 14.42
C PHE A 242 -11.05 13.57 13.75
N PHE A 243 -12.34 13.73 13.46
CA PHE A 243 -12.92 14.94 12.84
C PHE A 243 -14.15 15.45 13.60
N GLY A 244 -14.40 16.75 13.58
CA GLY A 244 -15.56 17.36 14.23
C GLY A 244 -15.58 18.89 14.18
N GLU A 245 -16.35 19.52 15.07
CA GLU A 245 -16.40 20.97 15.23
C GLU A 245 -15.30 21.51 16.16
N LEU A 246 -14.89 22.78 15.99
CA LEU A 246 -13.86 23.42 16.81
C LEU A 246 -14.18 23.36 18.32
N GLY A 247 -13.36 22.60 19.05
CA GLY A 247 -13.49 22.45 20.50
C GLY A 247 -14.51 21.40 20.93
N GLU A 248 -15.06 20.62 20.00
CA GLU A 248 -15.77 19.37 20.29
C GLU A 248 -14.85 18.40 21.06
N ILE A 249 -15.45 17.68 22.00
CA ILE A 249 -14.84 16.51 22.63
C ILE A 249 -15.73 15.31 22.28
N LYS A 250 -15.12 14.31 21.65
CA LYS A 250 -15.76 13.08 21.20
C LYS A 250 -15.30 11.95 22.10
N THR A 251 -16.22 11.12 22.59
CA THR A 251 -15.91 10.06 23.56
C THR A 251 -16.13 8.69 22.95
N THR A 252 -15.10 7.85 23.00
CA THR A 252 -15.16 6.44 22.58
C THR A 252 -15.08 5.54 23.81
N TYR A 253 -15.86 4.47 23.86
CA TYR A 253 -15.78 3.43 24.91
C TYR A 253 -15.42 2.08 24.26
N LYS A 254 -14.26 1.52 24.59
CA LYS A 254 -13.76 0.26 24.00
C LYS A 254 -12.91 -0.53 25.01
N ASN A 255 -12.84 -1.85 24.83
CA ASN A 255 -12.05 -2.78 25.65
C ASN A 255 -12.10 -2.51 27.19
N GLY A 256 -13.27 -2.11 27.70
CA GLY A 256 -13.48 -1.79 29.12
C GLY A 256 -13.08 -0.38 29.58
N TYR A 257 -12.44 0.43 28.73
CA TYR A 257 -11.98 1.79 29.05
C TYR A 257 -12.59 2.88 28.15
N ARG A 258 -12.15 4.13 28.33
CA ARG A 258 -12.63 5.31 27.62
C ARG A 258 -11.48 6.07 26.93
N ILE A 259 -11.76 6.61 25.75
CA ILE A 259 -10.94 7.65 25.10
C ILE A 259 -11.79 8.92 24.97
N ASP A 260 -11.23 10.08 25.33
CA ASP A 260 -11.78 11.39 24.94
C ASP A 260 -10.88 12.03 23.88
N THR A 261 -11.41 12.29 22.68
CA THR A 261 -10.74 12.92 21.54
C THR A 261 -11.12 14.40 21.48
N LYS A 262 -10.15 15.32 21.40
CA LYS A 262 -10.41 16.76 21.32
C LYS A 262 -10.10 17.34 19.93
N ILE A 263 -11.05 18.08 19.37
CA ILE A 263 -10.98 18.72 18.04
C ILE A 263 -10.44 20.17 18.12
N GLY A 264 -9.60 20.53 17.14
CA GLY A 264 -8.94 21.83 16.97
C GLY A 264 -9.60 22.78 15.95
N GLU A 265 -8.88 23.85 15.58
CA GLU A 265 -9.43 24.95 14.76
C GLU A 265 -9.64 24.59 13.27
N ASP A 266 -8.99 23.55 12.77
CA ASP A 266 -9.13 23.03 11.40
C ASP A 266 -10.13 21.86 11.29
N GLY A 267 -10.89 21.59 12.36
CA GLY A 267 -11.88 20.50 12.42
C GLY A 267 -11.29 19.10 12.64
N ARG A 268 -10.00 19.01 13.02
CA ARG A 268 -9.29 17.75 13.26
C ARG A 268 -8.92 17.52 14.71
N ALA A 269 -8.73 16.28 15.12
CA ALA A 269 -8.19 15.95 16.43
C ALA A 269 -6.80 16.55 16.66
N VAL A 270 -6.58 17.06 17.86
CA VAL A 270 -5.31 17.67 18.33
C VAL A 270 -4.79 17.04 19.62
N TYR A 271 -5.66 16.39 20.40
CA TYR A 271 -5.30 15.57 21.56
C TYR A 271 -6.25 14.37 21.65
N GLU A 272 -5.75 13.23 22.14
CA GLU A 272 -6.56 12.16 22.72
C GLU A 272 -6.16 11.93 24.18
N ARG A 273 -7.12 11.58 25.03
CA ARG A 273 -6.89 11.15 26.41
C ARG A 273 -7.33 9.70 26.57
N HIS A 274 -6.42 8.84 26.96
CA HIS A 274 -6.68 7.44 27.28
C HIS A 274 -6.92 7.30 28.79
N TYR A 275 -8.05 6.69 29.18
CA TYR A 275 -8.37 6.34 30.57
C TYR A 275 -7.99 4.89 30.86
N THR A 276 -6.71 4.58 30.66
CA THR A 276 -6.09 3.26 30.85
C THR A 276 -4.56 3.44 30.92
N ASP A 277 -3.85 2.43 31.41
CA ASP A 277 -2.39 2.30 31.30
C ASP A 277 -1.97 1.24 30.24
N HIS A 278 -2.93 0.69 29.49
CA HIS A 278 -2.80 -0.44 28.56
C HIS A 278 -2.14 -1.71 29.15
N GLY A 279 -2.09 -1.85 30.48
CA GLY A 279 -1.36 -2.91 31.18
C GLY A 279 0.11 -2.56 31.48
N PHE A 280 0.52 -1.32 31.25
CA PHE A 280 1.88 -0.78 31.42
C PHE A 280 1.94 0.43 32.39
N PRO A 281 1.50 0.31 33.67
CA PRO A 281 1.52 1.40 34.67
C PRO A 281 2.91 1.99 34.99
N LYS A 282 3.97 1.36 34.48
CA LYS A 282 5.38 1.79 34.53
C LYS A 282 5.72 2.85 33.48
N TYR A 283 4.94 2.92 32.40
CA TYR A 283 5.18 3.78 31.23
C TYR A 283 4.02 4.74 30.94
N HIS A 284 2.79 4.35 31.31
CA HIS A 284 1.58 5.15 31.18
C HIS A 284 0.93 5.38 32.54
N THR A 285 0.33 6.56 32.74
CA THR A 285 -0.62 6.79 33.84
C THR A 285 -2.06 6.57 33.38
N ASP A 286 -2.96 6.24 34.30
CA ASP A 286 -4.40 6.34 34.06
C ASP A 286 -4.95 7.63 34.69
N PRO A 287 -5.41 8.63 33.90
CA PRO A 287 -5.29 8.72 32.45
C PRO A 287 -3.92 9.25 31.98
N HIS A 288 -3.68 9.22 30.67
CA HIS A 288 -2.59 9.90 29.98
C HIS A 288 -3.09 10.54 28.66
N ASP A 289 -2.36 11.53 28.14
CA ASP A 289 -2.70 12.22 26.88
C ASP A 289 -1.69 11.91 25.77
N HIS A 290 -2.16 11.90 24.52
CA HIS A 290 -1.33 11.98 23.32
C HIS A 290 -1.64 13.27 22.55
N LEU A 291 -0.60 13.92 22.04
CA LEU A 291 -0.74 14.96 21.01
C LEU A 291 -1.06 14.30 19.66
N ILE A 292 -2.06 14.80 18.93
CA ILE A 292 -2.35 14.29 17.57
C ILE A 292 -1.71 15.22 16.54
N TYR A 293 -0.70 14.68 15.86
CA TYR A 293 -0.09 15.29 14.68
C TYR A 293 -0.78 14.77 13.41
N TRP A 294 -0.53 15.44 12.28
CA TRP A 294 -1.09 15.05 10.99
C TRP A 294 -0.01 15.02 9.92
N ASP A 295 0.14 13.87 9.25
CA ASP A 295 1.12 13.69 8.18
C ASP A 295 0.82 14.64 7.01
N LYS A 296 1.79 15.46 6.60
CA LYS A 296 1.59 16.47 5.54
C LYS A 296 1.36 15.83 4.15
N ASN A 297 1.96 14.67 3.92
CA ASN A 297 1.95 13.96 2.65
C ASN A 297 0.77 12.96 2.57
N ARG A 298 0.60 12.12 3.60
CA ARG A 298 -0.48 11.13 3.68
C ARG A 298 -1.79 11.71 4.24
N GLY A 299 -1.75 12.69 5.13
CA GLY A 299 -2.95 13.27 5.74
C GLY A 299 -3.60 12.40 6.82
N ASN A 300 -2.91 11.37 7.33
CA ASN A 300 -3.39 10.58 8.48
C ASN A 300 -3.04 11.24 9.83
N PRO A 301 -3.79 10.94 10.90
CA PRO A 301 -3.36 11.24 12.26
C PRO A 301 -2.09 10.44 12.62
N GLN A 302 -1.25 11.00 13.47
CA GLN A 302 -0.08 10.35 14.05
C GLN A 302 -0.07 10.65 15.56
N MET A 303 -0.04 9.60 16.38
CA MET A 303 0.06 9.73 17.83
C MET A 303 1.44 10.25 18.22
N GLY A 304 1.47 11.34 18.96
CA GLY A 304 2.68 11.84 19.62
C GLY A 304 3.05 10.99 20.84
N PRO A 305 4.20 11.27 21.47
CA PRO A 305 4.58 10.66 22.73
C PRO A 305 3.53 10.89 23.82
N GLU A 306 3.49 9.94 24.75
CA GLU A 306 2.68 9.92 25.95
C GLU A 306 2.97 11.13 26.87
N ILE A 307 1.90 11.75 27.37
CA ILE A 307 1.95 12.83 28.38
C ILE A 307 1.30 12.28 29.64
N ASN A 308 2.15 11.84 30.57
CA ASN A 308 1.76 11.24 31.83
C ASN A 308 1.44 12.28 32.91
N TYR A 309 0.57 11.88 33.83
CA TYR A 309 0.12 12.69 34.97
C TYR A 309 0.44 11.99 36.31
N PRO A 310 1.73 11.79 36.65
CA PRO A 310 2.11 11.13 37.89
C PRO A 310 1.63 11.95 39.09
N LYS A 311 1.09 11.28 40.11
CA LYS A 311 0.44 11.90 41.27
C LYS A 311 1.33 12.83 42.10
N GLU A 312 2.65 12.69 41.96
CA GLU A 312 3.64 13.56 42.62
C GLU A 312 3.66 14.97 42.01
N ASP A 313 3.53 15.09 40.69
CA ASP A 313 3.46 16.36 39.96
C ASP A 313 2.01 16.84 39.74
N TYR A 314 1.06 15.90 39.63
CA TYR A 314 -0.36 16.14 39.35
C TYR A 314 -1.26 15.56 40.46
N PRO A 315 -1.25 16.14 41.68
CA PRO A 315 -2.01 15.61 42.82
C PRO A 315 -3.53 15.66 42.63
N ASP A 316 -4.03 16.62 41.84
CA ASP A 316 -5.44 16.77 41.45
C ASP A 316 -5.81 15.98 40.16
N GLY A 317 -4.85 15.23 39.60
CA GLY A 317 -5.00 14.45 38.37
C GLY A 317 -4.80 15.25 37.07
N ALA A 318 -5.15 14.62 35.95
CA ALA A 318 -4.91 15.16 34.61
C ALA A 318 -5.69 16.46 34.32
N PRO A 319 -5.08 17.49 33.70
CA PRO A 319 -5.74 18.76 33.41
C PRO A 319 -7.02 18.59 32.57
N ILE A 320 -8.12 19.24 32.96
CA ILE A 320 -9.40 19.17 32.24
C ILE A 320 -9.25 19.74 30.82
N PHE A 321 -9.72 18.99 29.81
CA PHE A 321 -9.88 19.50 28.46
C PHE A 321 -10.85 20.70 28.44
N LYS A 322 -10.29 21.90 28.26
CA LYS A 322 -11.10 23.13 28.20
C LYS A 322 -11.82 23.23 26.85
N ASN A 323 -13.15 23.31 26.88
CA ASN A 323 -13.97 23.65 25.71
C ASN A 323 -13.70 25.09 25.25
N TYR A 324 -13.86 25.34 23.95
CA TYR A 324 -13.67 26.68 23.39
C TYR A 324 -14.81 27.63 23.81
N LYS A 325 -14.47 28.87 24.18
CA LYS A 325 -15.39 29.95 24.59
C LYS A 325 -16.39 29.62 25.72
N GLY A 326 -16.22 28.51 26.45
CA GLY A 326 -17.19 28.06 27.46
C GLY A 326 -18.50 27.52 26.86
N VAL A 327 -18.52 27.20 25.57
CA VAL A 327 -19.66 26.55 24.93
C VAL A 327 -19.71 25.10 25.40
N VAL A 328 -20.84 24.69 25.96
CA VAL A 328 -21.14 23.29 26.26
C VAL A 328 -21.81 22.69 25.03
N THR A 329 -21.00 22.21 24.10
CA THR A 329 -21.43 21.21 23.12
C THR A 329 -21.80 19.92 23.86
N LEU A 330 -22.80 19.20 23.35
CA LEU A 330 -23.04 17.82 23.79
C LEU A 330 -21.86 16.96 23.32
N GLY A 331 -21.29 16.17 24.23
CA GLY A 331 -20.19 15.26 23.88
C GLY A 331 -20.67 14.17 22.92
N THR A 332 -20.06 14.08 21.75
CA THR A 332 -20.40 13.08 20.73
C THR A 332 -19.85 11.72 21.14
N VAL A 333 -20.72 10.75 21.41
CA VAL A 333 -20.28 9.37 21.60
C VAL A 333 -20.00 8.74 20.24
N VAL A 334 -18.77 8.26 20.04
CA VAL A 334 -18.34 7.54 18.82
C VAL A 334 -18.47 6.04 19.07
N LEU A 335 -18.89 5.31 18.04
CA LEU A 335 -18.96 3.86 18.07
C LEU A 335 -17.55 3.27 18.00
N SER A 336 -17.21 2.41 18.96
CA SER A 336 -15.95 1.67 18.94
C SER A 336 -15.95 0.55 17.90
N ASN A 337 -14.75 0.24 17.41
CA ASN A 337 -14.52 -0.84 16.46
C ASN A 337 -14.86 -2.22 17.05
N SER A 338 -15.31 -3.16 16.21
CA SER A 338 -15.39 -4.57 16.57
C SER A 338 -14.04 -5.29 16.39
N ILE A 339 -13.96 -6.54 16.87
CA ILE A 339 -12.74 -7.36 16.81
C ILE A 339 -12.28 -7.61 15.36
N GLU A 340 -13.20 -7.75 14.38
CA GLU A 340 -12.83 -7.92 12.96
C GLU A 340 -12.51 -6.59 12.26
N ASP A 341 -12.94 -5.45 12.81
CA ASP A 341 -12.58 -4.12 12.32
C ASP A 341 -11.13 -3.79 12.75
N ASN A 342 -10.81 -4.01 14.03
CA ASN A 342 -9.46 -3.91 14.61
C ASN A 342 -8.45 -4.89 13.98
N ARG A 343 -8.92 -6.00 13.39
CA ARG A 343 -8.05 -7.05 12.86
C ARG A 343 -7.16 -6.57 11.71
N PHE A 344 -5.84 -6.69 11.90
CA PHE A 344 -4.85 -6.41 10.86
C PHE A 344 -4.98 -7.39 9.69
N LYS A 345 -5.37 -6.86 8.53
CA LYS A 345 -5.59 -7.64 7.29
C LYS A 345 -4.27 -7.86 6.52
N THR A 346 -3.24 -7.05 6.78
CA THR A 346 -1.88 -7.26 6.23
C THR A 346 -0.77 -6.88 7.24
N ILE A 347 0.47 -7.29 6.95
CA ILE A 347 1.65 -6.80 7.70
C ILE A 347 1.93 -5.31 7.42
N SER A 348 1.50 -4.77 6.28
CA SER A 348 1.63 -3.34 5.97
C SER A 348 0.69 -2.48 6.83
N ASP A 349 -0.53 -2.98 7.06
CA ASP A 349 -1.57 -2.41 7.92
C ASP A 349 -1.10 -2.36 9.39
N PHE A 350 -0.61 -3.49 9.94
CA PHE A 350 0.07 -3.51 11.24
C PHE A 350 1.28 -2.56 11.30
N LYS A 351 2.14 -2.55 10.27
CA LYS A 351 3.30 -1.64 10.22
C LYS A 351 2.89 -0.17 10.21
N TRP A 352 1.80 0.18 9.54
CA TRP A 352 1.30 1.54 9.46
C TRP A 352 0.82 2.01 10.85
N CYS A 353 -0.02 1.21 11.51
CA CYS A 353 -0.50 1.44 12.87
C CYS A 353 0.67 1.75 13.82
N ILE A 354 1.61 0.82 14.01
CA ILE A 354 2.73 1.01 14.96
C ILE A 354 3.70 2.14 14.50
N HIS A 355 3.88 2.38 13.20
CA HIS A 355 4.75 3.47 12.73
C HIS A 355 4.21 4.85 13.12
N ASP A 356 2.90 5.04 13.02
CA ASP A 356 2.25 6.33 13.34
C ASP A 356 1.78 6.40 14.80
N GLY A 357 2.34 5.55 15.67
CA GLY A 357 2.20 5.58 17.12
C GLY A 357 0.97 4.85 17.67
N GLY A 358 0.38 3.95 16.89
CA GLY A 358 -0.75 3.12 17.29
C GLY A 358 -0.35 2.06 18.31
N GLU A 359 -1.16 1.94 19.35
CA GLU A 359 -0.98 1.02 20.48
C GLU A 359 -1.96 -0.13 20.33
N VAL A 360 -1.56 -1.36 20.69
CA VAL A 360 -2.26 -2.59 20.31
C VAL A 360 -2.29 -3.59 21.46
N GLN A 361 -3.45 -4.21 21.70
CA GLN A 361 -3.56 -5.41 22.53
C GLN A 361 -4.12 -6.57 21.71
N PHE A 362 -3.49 -7.74 21.81
CA PHE A 362 -3.90 -8.93 21.07
C PHE A 362 -3.81 -10.21 21.91
N VAL A 363 -4.69 -11.17 21.65
CA VAL A 363 -4.70 -12.49 22.27
C VAL A 363 -4.10 -13.53 21.33
N TYR A 364 -3.21 -14.36 21.86
CA TYR A 364 -2.65 -15.52 21.18
C TYR A 364 -2.48 -16.67 22.18
N HIS A 365 -2.99 -17.86 21.86
CA HIS A 365 -3.05 -19.04 22.75
C HIS A 365 -3.53 -18.73 24.19
N ALA A 366 -4.58 -17.92 24.32
CA ALA A 366 -5.16 -17.47 25.60
C ALA A 366 -4.23 -16.65 26.52
N LYS A 367 -3.13 -16.12 25.98
CA LYS A 367 -2.32 -15.04 26.58
C LYS A 367 -2.61 -13.72 25.89
N THR A 368 -2.65 -12.64 26.65
CA THR A 368 -2.77 -11.28 26.09
C THR A 368 -1.40 -10.63 26.03
N TYR A 369 -1.09 -10.02 24.90
CA TYR A 369 0.12 -9.24 24.67
C TYR A 369 -0.25 -7.80 24.36
N GLY A 370 0.55 -6.87 24.87
CA GLY A 370 0.40 -5.43 24.64
C GLY A 370 1.59 -4.87 23.88
N ILE A 371 1.34 -3.86 23.04
CA ILE A 371 2.33 -3.07 22.31
C ILE A 371 2.00 -1.60 22.55
N ILE A 372 2.93 -0.85 23.13
CA ILE A 372 2.79 0.59 23.44
C ILE A 372 4.00 1.39 22.98
N HIS A 373 3.86 2.71 22.97
CA HIS A 373 4.94 3.65 22.74
C HIS A 373 5.39 4.29 24.06
N HIS A 374 6.71 4.41 24.24
CA HIS A 374 7.31 5.12 25.36
C HIS A 374 8.63 5.78 24.94
N ASN A 375 8.81 7.08 25.22
CA ASN A 375 10.04 7.82 24.92
C ASN A 375 10.56 7.63 23.46
N GLY A 376 9.65 7.53 22.49
CA GLY A 376 9.98 7.34 21.07
C GLY A 376 10.47 5.92 20.70
N LYS A 377 10.27 4.93 21.57
CA LYS A 377 10.53 3.51 21.32
C LYS A 377 9.24 2.71 21.40
N ILE A 378 9.25 1.52 20.78
CA ILE A 378 8.14 0.57 20.85
C ILE A 378 8.45 -0.46 21.93
N ILE A 379 7.50 -0.72 22.84
CA ILE A 379 7.61 -1.74 23.89
C ILE A 379 6.57 -2.83 23.63
N ILE A 380 6.96 -4.10 23.82
CA ILE A 380 6.07 -5.25 23.76
C ILE A 380 6.29 -6.19 24.96
N SER A 381 5.22 -6.70 25.54
CA SER A 381 5.25 -7.77 26.54
C SER A 381 3.97 -8.62 26.49
N GLU A 382 3.99 -9.78 27.16
CA GLU A 382 2.78 -10.38 27.72
C GLU A 382 2.28 -9.47 28.85
N ILE A 383 0.98 -9.18 28.90
CA ILE A 383 0.43 -8.20 29.84
C ILE A 383 0.56 -8.73 31.28
N TYR A 384 1.00 -7.86 32.20
CA TYR A 384 1.37 -8.20 33.59
C TYR A 384 2.56 -9.17 33.73
N ASN A 385 3.39 -9.37 32.69
CA ASN A 385 4.57 -10.23 32.73
C ASN A 385 5.85 -9.48 32.25
N GLU A 386 6.42 -8.66 33.13
CA GLU A 386 7.60 -7.83 32.85
C GLU A 386 8.84 -8.62 32.37
N GLU A 387 9.01 -9.90 32.72
CA GLU A 387 10.15 -10.70 32.24
C GLU A 387 10.15 -10.86 30.71
N THR A 388 8.98 -10.78 30.09
CA THR A 388 8.83 -10.84 28.63
C THR A 388 9.16 -9.52 27.94
N GLU A 389 9.16 -8.38 28.64
CA GLU A 389 9.30 -7.02 28.10
C GLU A 389 10.51 -6.85 27.16
N LYS A 390 10.27 -6.39 25.93
CA LYS A 390 11.32 -6.02 24.97
C LYS A 390 11.03 -4.65 24.37
N THR A 391 12.10 -3.91 24.09
CA THR A 391 12.06 -2.56 23.52
C THR A 391 12.75 -2.53 22.17
N TYR A 392 12.13 -1.88 21.19
CA TYR A 392 12.59 -1.81 19.80
C TYR A 392 12.59 -0.36 19.28
N ASN A 393 13.44 -0.09 18.29
CA ASN A 393 13.53 1.23 17.65
C ASN A 393 12.75 1.27 16.32
N THR A 394 12.45 0.11 15.73
CA THR A 394 11.71 0.00 14.47
C THR A 394 10.70 -1.15 14.50
N VAL A 395 9.64 -1.03 13.69
CA VAL A 395 8.61 -2.07 13.56
C VAL A 395 9.16 -3.35 12.90
N ASP A 396 10.24 -3.26 12.10
CA ASP A 396 10.91 -4.45 11.53
C ASP A 396 11.69 -5.26 12.58
N GLU A 397 12.25 -4.63 13.61
CA GLU A 397 12.84 -5.35 14.75
C GLU A 397 11.74 -6.01 15.60
N LEU A 398 10.66 -5.26 15.90
CA LEU A 398 9.48 -5.75 16.63
C LEU A 398 8.86 -6.99 15.96
N LEU A 399 8.81 -7.02 14.63
CA LEU A 399 8.22 -8.11 13.86
C LEU A 399 8.94 -9.46 14.00
N GLU A 400 10.19 -9.48 14.47
CA GLU A 400 10.94 -10.70 14.80
C GLU A 400 10.84 -11.10 16.31
N TYR A 401 10.13 -10.32 17.15
CA TYR A 401 9.78 -10.73 18.53
C TYR A 401 9.03 -12.07 18.54
N LYS A 402 9.24 -12.88 19.59
CA LYS A 402 8.70 -14.24 19.67
C LYS A 402 7.56 -14.38 20.66
N VAL A 403 6.39 -14.74 20.14
CA VAL A 403 5.17 -15.11 20.86
C VAL A 403 5.03 -16.63 20.79
N ASP A 404 5.11 -17.32 21.95
CA ASP A 404 5.16 -18.79 22.06
C ASP A 404 6.10 -19.46 21.03
N GLY A 405 7.28 -18.86 20.81
CA GLY A 405 8.31 -19.34 19.89
C GLY A 405 8.12 -18.97 18.41
N ASN A 406 6.89 -18.64 17.99
CA ASN A 406 6.58 -18.09 16.66
C ASN A 406 6.91 -16.60 16.61
N ARG A 407 7.25 -16.06 15.43
CA ARG A 407 7.53 -14.62 15.31
C ARG A 407 6.25 -13.82 15.12
N LEU A 408 6.19 -12.61 15.65
CA LEU A 408 5.04 -11.70 15.56
C LEU A 408 4.56 -11.56 14.10
N ARG A 409 5.49 -11.37 13.14
CA ARG A 409 5.21 -11.29 11.70
C ARG A 409 4.51 -12.49 11.06
N ASP A 410 4.61 -13.66 11.67
CA ASP A 410 4.01 -14.90 11.15
C ASP A 410 2.60 -15.13 11.76
N ILE A 411 2.24 -14.40 12.83
CA ILE A 411 0.99 -14.58 13.58
C ILE A 411 0.06 -13.35 13.61
N ILE A 412 0.55 -12.11 13.48
CA ILE A 412 -0.22 -10.91 13.87
C ILE A 412 -1.49 -10.65 13.03
N THR A 413 -1.54 -11.14 11.78
CA THR A 413 -2.76 -11.08 10.93
C THR A 413 -3.76 -12.24 11.18
N GLN A 414 -3.41 -13.12 12.11
CA GLN A 414 -4.19 -14.29 12.55
C GLN A 414 -4.52 -14.24 14.06
N ALA A 415 -3.89 -13.35 14.81
CA ALA A 415 -4.17 -13.10 16.22
C ALA A 415 -5.51 -12.37 16.40
N GLU A 416 -6.11 -12.52 17.58
CA GLU A 416 -7.34 -11.83 17.95
C GLU A 416 -6.97 -10.43 18.49
N ILE A 417 -7.19 -9.38 17.69
CA ILE A 417 -6.87 -8.00 18.06
C ILE A 417 -8.04 -7.46 18.90
N ILE A 418 -7.87 -7.48 20.22
CA ILE A 418 -8.88 -7.03 21.18
C ILE A 418 -8.92 -5.50 21.30
N ASP A 419 -7.81 -4.82 20.99
CA ASP A 419 -7.73 -3.36 20.93
C ASP A 419 -6.64 -2.88 19.97
N ARG A 420 -6.89 -1.74 19.31
CA ARG A 420 -5.86 -0.91 18.68
C ARG A 420 -6.27 0.56 18.70
N THR A 421 -5.32 1.50 18.75
CA THR A 421 -5.64 2.95 18.72
C THR A 421 -5.57 3.61 17.33
N LEU A 422 -5.00 2.93 16.32
CA LEU A 422 -5.01 3.28 14.89
C LEU A 422 -5.25 2.04 14.03
#